data_AF-A0A382PRN6-F1
#
_entry.id   AF-A0A382PRN6-F1
#
_cell.length_a   1.000
_cell.length_b   1.000
_cell.length_c   1.000
_cell.angle_alpha   90.00
_cell.angle_beta   90.00
_cell.angle_gamma   90.00
#
_symmetry.space_group_name_H-M   'P 1'
#
loop_
_entity.id
_entity.type
_entity.pdbx_description
1 polymer ?
#
loop_
_entity_poly.entity_id
_entity_poly.type
_entity_poly.pdbx_seq_one_letter_code
_entity_poly.pdbx_strand_id
1 'polypeptide(L)'
;MIGVSAIGMIIFTSRPVGDAMATTIWGTSSSWTLTALPLFVWMGEILFRTKLSENLFEGLAPWMQKLPGGLIHVNVVGCALFAAISGSSAATVATVGKMSIPELRKRNYPEKILLGSLAGSGTLGLLIPPSIILIIYGVTVQESIAKLFIAGILPGIMIAIIFMFYVIIWSLINKKIMPQSFESFTLIEKLNRSKKLLPVITLILAVIGSIYTGIATATEAASLGVIGSLILSYFQK
;
A
#
# COMPACT_ATOMS: atom_id res chain seq x y z
N MET A 1 -19.17 24.11 -3.31
CA MET A 1 -20.18 23.57 -2.38
C MET A 1 -20.45 24.53 -1.22
N ILE A 2 -19.44 24.95 -0.44
CA ILE A 2 -19.61 25.88 0.70
C ILE A 2 -20.37 27.17 0.34
N GLY A 3 -20.03 27.83 -0.77
CA GLY A 3 -20.72 29.06 -1.20
C GLY A 3 -22.19 28.85 -1.59
N VAL A 4 -22.53 27.72 -2.21
CA VAL A 4 -23.92 27.39 -2.58
C VAL A 4 -24.74 27.07 -1.33
N SER A 5 -24.15 26.34 -0.37
CA SER A 5 -24.79 26.04 0.92
C SER A 5 -25.01 27.30 1.77
N ALA A 6 -24.07 28.25 1.75
CA ALA A 6 -24.21 29.54 2.44
C ALA A 6 -25.38 30.36 1.87
N ILE A 7 -25.40 30.53 0.54
CA ILE A 7 -26.45 31.29 -0.16
C ILE A 7 -27.82 30.62 0.05
N GLY A 8 -27.90 29.30 -0.02
CA GLY A 8 -29.14 28.55 0.23
C GLY A 8 -29.68 28.77 1.66
N MET A 9 -28.82 28.73 2.68
CA MET A 9 -29.26 28.97 4.06
C MET A 9 -29.69 30.41 4.32
N ILE A 10 -29.05 31.40 3.68
CA ILE A 10 -29.46 32.82 3.79
C ILE A 10 -30.86 33.03 3.19
N ILE A 11 -31.17 32.36 2.08
CA ILE A 11 -32.44 32.57 1.36
C ILE A 11 -33.60 31.79 2.01
N PHE A 12 -33.34 30.58 2.50
CA PHE A 12 -34.41 29.64 2.90
C PHE A 12 -34.50 29.40 4.42
N THR A 13 -33.69 30.07 5.24
CA THR A 13 -33.63 29.78 6.68
C THR A 13 -33.31 31.01 7.52
N SER A 14 -33.93 31.10 8.70
CA SER A 14 -33.70 32.15 9.70
C SER A 14 -32.63 31.81 10.74
N ARG A 15 -32.03 30.61 10.67
CA ARG A 15 -30.92 30.22 11.54
C ARG A 15 -29.68 31.06 11.25
N PRO A 16 -28.85 31.35 12.29
CA PRO A 16 -27.54 31.96 12.10
C PRO A 16 -26.67 31.10 11.17
N VAL A 17 -26.47 31.60 9.94
CA VAL A 17 -25.75 30.87 8.89
C VAL A 17 -24.30 30.62 9.31
N GLY A 18 -23.68 31.57 10.01
CA GLY A 18 -22.32 31.43 10.55
C GLY A 18 -22.18 30.23 11.47
N ASP A 19 -23.03 30.12 12.50
CA ASP A 19 -22.94 29.03 13.50
C ASP A 19 -23.33 27.68 12.90
N ALA A 20 -24.36 27.64 12.05
CA ALA A 20 -24.80 26.42 11.40
C ALA A 20 -23.76 25.90 10.39
N MET A 21 -23.12 26.79 9.63
CA MET A 21 -22.02 26.42 8.74
C MET A 21 -20.78 26.01 9.53
N ALA A 22 -20.41 26.76 10.57
CA ALA A 22 -19.24 26.46 11.39
C ALA A 22 -19.37 25.08 12.03
N THR A 23 -20.53 24.76 12.63
CA THR A 23 -20.79 23.44 13.24
C THR A 23 -20.82 22.31 12.22
N THR A 24 -21.40 22.53 11.04
CA THR A 24 -21.44 21.51 9.97
C THR A 24 -20.04 21.26 9.40
N ILE A 25 -19.30 22.32 9.07
CA ILE A 25 -17.92 22.23 8.57
C ILE A 25 -17.03 21.57 9.62
N TRP A 26 -17.14 21.99 10.88
CA TRP A 26 -16.41 21.40 12.00
C TRP A 26 -16.76 19.91 12.18
N GLY A 27 -18.04 19.56 12.19
CA GLY A 27 -18.50 18.18 12.32
C GLY A 27 -18.02 17.26 11.19
N THR A 28 -17.99 17.76 9.94
CA THR A 28 -17.44 17.01 8.81
C THR A 28 -15.92 16.92 8.81
N SER A 29 -15.22 17.94 9.34
CA SER A 29 -13.75 17.97 9.39
C SER A 29 -13.19 17.18 10.58
N SER A 30 -13.92 17.11 11.69
CA SER A 30 -13.58 16.36 12.91
C SER A 30 -14.29 15.02 12.99
N SER A 31 -14.34 14.28 11.89
CA SER A 31 -14.84 12.90 11.91
C SER A 31 -13.84 11.98 12.61
N TRP A 32 -14.33 11.18 13.57
CA TRP A 32 -13.56 10.14 14.26
C TRP A 32 -12.88 9.14 13.30
N THR A 33 -13.47 8.99 12.12
CA THR A 33 -12.98 8.12 11.06
C THR A 33 -11.73 8.69 10.37
N LEU A 34 -11.59 10.02 10.29
CA LEU A 34 -10.40 10.66 9.72
C LEU A 34 -9.19 10.53 10.65
N THR A 35 -9.39 10.27 11.94
CA THR A 35 -8.31 9.96 12.90
C THR A 35 -7.52 8.70 12.50
N ALA A 36 -8.12 7.78 11.73
CA ALA A 36 -7.40 6.64 11.18
C ALA A 36 -6.31 7.04 10.17
N LEU A 37 -6.47 8.18 9.46
CA LEU A 37 -5.54 8.62 8.42
C LEU A 37 -4.15 8.92 8.98
N PRO A 38 -3.96 9.80 9.99
CA PRO A 38 -2.65 10.02 10.59
C PRO A 38 -2.00 8.75 11.14
N LEU A 39 -2.80 7.84 11.72
CA LEU A 39 -2.29 6.59 12.30
C LEU A 39 -1.75 5.63 11.23
N PHE A 40 -2.46 5.45 10.12
CA PHE A 40 -1.95 4.65 9.00
C PHE A 40 -0.73 5.29 8.32
N VAL A 41 -0.71 6.62 8.17
CA VAL A 41 0.47 7.35 7.69
C VAL A 41 1.65 7.12 8.62
N TRP A 42 1.43 7.21 9.94
CA TRP A 42 2.49 7.03 10.93
C TRP A 42 3.02 5.59 10.96
N MET A 43 2.13 4.60 10.91
CA MET A 43 2.50 3.18 10.77
C MET A 43 3.38 2.97 9.52
N GLY A 44 2.97 3.52 8.37
CA GLY A 44 3.74 3.44 7.13
C GLY A 44 5.11 4.10 7.25
N GLU A 45 5.21 5.27 7.88
CA GLU A 45 6.47 5.99 8.10
C GLU A 45 7.41 5.27 9.07
N ILE A 46 6.89 4.65 10.13
CA ILE A 46 7.69 3.82 11.05
C ILE A 46 8.30 2.65 10.27
N LEU A 47 7.49 1.95 9.48
CA LEU A 47 7.93 0.80 8.69
C LEU A 47 8.85 1.17 7.53
N PHE A 48 8.72 2.40 7.01
CA PHE A 48 9.65 2.94 6.02
C PHE A 48 11.06 3.13 6.56
N ARG A 49 11.19 3.50 7.85
CA ARG A 49 12.47 3.78 8.50
C ARG A 49 13.19 2.54 9.02
N THR A 50 12.58 1.36 8.93
CA THR A 50 13.19 0.09 9.31
C THR A 50 13.82 -0.61 8.10
N LYS A 51 14.55 -1.71 8.33
CA LYS A 51 15.11 -2.58 7.27
C LYS A 51 14.04 -3.40 6.52
N LEU A 52 12.77 -3.00 6.59
CA LEU A 52 11.64 -3.73 6.04
C LEU A 52 11.76 -3.89 4.52
N SER A 53 12.16 -2.82 3.85
CA SER A 53 12.31 -2.73 2.41
C SER A 53 13.32 -3.76 1.90
N GLU A 54 14.46 -3.88 2.58
CA GLU A 54 15.50 -4.88 2.28
C GLU A 54 14.98 -6.30 2.52
N ASN A 55 14.32 -6.53 3.66
CA ASN A 55 13.71 -7.81 4.00
C ASN A 55 12.60 -8.22 2.99
N LEU A 56 11.82 -7.25 2.50
CA LEU A 56 10.81 -7.44 1.46
C LEU A 56 11.45 -7.90 0.16
N PHE A 57 12.50 -7.21 -0.29
CA PHE A 57 13.21 -7.61 -1.49
C PHE A 57 13.84 -9.00 -1.36
N GLU A 58 14.57 -9.26 -0.27
CA GLU A 58 15.25 -10.54 -0.05
C GLU A 58 14.28 -11.72 0.10
N GLY A 59 13.11 -11.48 0.69
CA GLY A 59 12.09 -12.50 0.85
C GLY A 59 11.30 -12.79 -0.42
N LEU A 60 11.12 -11.80 -1.30
CA LEU A 60 10.37 -11.92 -2.55
C LEU A 60 11.24 -12.38 -3.73
N ALA A 61 12.48 -11.90 -3.82
CA ALA A 61 13.40 -12.18 -4.91
C ALA A 61 13.49 -13.68 -5.27
N PRO A 62 13.63 -14.63 -4.30
CA PRO A 62 13.77 -16.04 -4.61
C PRO A 62 12.54 -16.67 -5.28
N TRP A 63 11.35 -16.10 -5.08
CA TRP A 63 10.11 -16.57 -5.70
C TRP A 63 9.93 -15.99 -7.09
N MET A 64 10.22 -14.70 -7.23
CA MET A 64 10.00 -13.95 -8.45
C MET A 64 11.02 -14.26 -9.55
N GLN A 65 12.23 -14.66 -9.17
CA GLN A 65 13.32 -14.92 -10.11
C GLN A 65 13.05 -16.06 -11.12
N LYS A 66 12.17 -17.01 -10.78
CA LYS A 66 11.80 -18.11 -11.70
C LYS A 66 10.79 -17.69 -12.78
N LEU A 67 10.11 -16.55 -12.61
CA LEU A 67 9.10 -16.08 -13.55
C LEU A 67 9.79 -15.38 -14.75
N PRO A 68 9.22 -15.46 -15.96
CA PRO A 68 9.66 -14.62 -17.08
C PRO A 68 9.55 -13.14 -16.68
N GLY A 69 10.65 -12.39 -16.77
CA GLY A 69 10.77 -11.02 -16.23
C GLY A 69 11.58 -10.94 -14.92
N GLY A 70 11.84 -12.08 -14.29
CA GLY A 70 12.74 -12.21 -13.16
C GLY A 70 12.40 -11.28 -12.00
N LEU A 71 13.38 -10.51 -11.56
CA LEU A 71 13.25 -9.65 -10.39
C LEU A 71 12.39 -8.41 -10.60
N ILE A 72 11.96 -8.10 -11.82
CA ILE A 72 11.03 -6.99 -12.06
C ILE A 72 9.71 -7.22 -11.31
N HIS A 73 9.29 -8.46 -11.15
CA HIS A 73 8.09 -8.80 -10.36
C HIS A 73 8.21 -8.40 -8.89
N VAL A 74 9.43 -8.24 -8.36
CA VAL A 74 9.64 -7.73 -7.00
C VAL A 74 9.15 -6.28 -6.88
N ASN A 75 9.19 -5.47 -7.95
CA ASN A 75 8.58 -4.13 -7.93
C ASN A 75 7.07 -4.25 -7.78
N VAL A 76 6.43 -5.15 -8.53
CA VAL A 76 4.97 -5.30 -8.50
C VAL A 76 4.49 -5.82 -7.15
N VAL A 77 5.05 -6.95 -6.70
CA VAL A 77 4.64 -7.59 -5.45
C VAL A 77 5.12 -6.79 -4.23
N GLY A 78 6.32 -6.21 -4.29
CA GLY A 78 6.85 -5.34 -3.24
C GLY A 78 6.01 -4.08 -3.09
N CYS A 79 5.63 -3.43 -4.19
CA CYS A 79 4.70 -2.30 -4.13
C CYS A 79 3.33 -2.74 -3.63
N ALA A 80 2.81 -3.91 -4.01
CA ALA A 80 1.52 -4.39 -3.52
C ALA A 80 1.51 -4.63 -2.01
N LEU A 81 2.57 -5.26 -1.47
CA LEU A 81 2.70 -5.51 -0.04
C LEU A 81 2.93 -4.21 0.73
N PHE A 82 3.75 -3.30 0.23
CA PHE A 82 4.01 -2.02 0.90
C PHE A 82 2.84 -1.03 0.77
N ALA A 83 2.06 -1.14 -0.32
CA ALA A 83 0.78 -0.46 -0.48
C ALA A 83 -0.19 -0.85 0.64
N ALA A 84 -0.27 -2.15 0.96
CA ALA A 84 -1.05 -2.69 2.07
C ALA A 84 -0.54 -2.28 3.47
N ILE A 85 0.41 -1.37 3.56
CA ILE A 85 0.95 -0.87 4.81
C ILE A 85 0.83 0.65 4.85
N SER A 86 1.43 1.32 3.86
CA SER A 86 1.50 2.79 3.87
C SER A 86 0.23 3.46 3.37
N GLY A 87 -0.60 2.76 2.58
CA GLY A 87 -1.76 3.35 1.90
C GLY A 87 -1.43 4.54 1.00
N SER A 88 -0.14 4.71 0.63
CA SER A 88 0.39 5.88 -0.08
C SER A 88 1.26 5.45 -1.25
N SER A 89 0.89 5.88 -2.46
CA SER A 89 1.65 5.57 -3.68
C SER A 89 3.03 6.21 -3.69
N ALA A 90 3.17 7.47 -3.25
CA ALA A 90 4.45 8.16 -3.22
C ALA A 90 5.43 7.51 -2.25
N ALA A 91 4.97 7.19 -1.03
CA ALA A 91 5.79 6.48 -0.05
C ALA A 91 6.19 5.09 -0.56
N THR A 92 5.26 4.36 -1.18
CA THR A 92 5.51 3.03 -1.76
C THR A 92 6.59 3.07 -2.84
N VAL A 93 6.51 4.00 -3.78
CA VAL A 93 7.51 4.14 -4.86
C VAL A 93 8.87 4.54 -4.30
N ALA A 94 8.92 5.49 -3.35
CA ALA A 94 10.17 5.91 -2.73
C ALA A 94 10.86 4.74 -1.99
N THR A 95 10.08 3.91 -1.31
CA THR A 95 10.57 2.79 -0.50
C THR A 95 11.07 1.64 -1.37
N VAL A 96 10.18 1.13 -2.22
CA VAL A 96 10.48 0.00 -3.10
C VAL A 96 11.52 0.41 -4.14
N GLY A 97 11.51 1.66 -4.60
CA GLY A 97 12.49 2.20 -5.53
C GLY A 97 13.89 2.26 -4.95
N LYS A 98 14.04 2.71 -3.69
CA LYS A 98 15.35 2.83 -3.03
C LYS A 98 16.10 1.50 -2.97
N MET A 99 15.38 0.37 -2.84
CA MET A 99 15.99 -0.96 -2.81
C MET A 99 16.09 -1.62 -4.20
N SER A 100 15.06 -1.47 -5.04
CA SER A 100 14.93 -2.23 -6.29
C SER A 100 15.77 -1.65 -7.42
N ILE A 101 15.83 -0.32 -7.54
CA ILE A 101 16.58 0.36 -8.61
C ILE A 101 18.07 -0.02 -8.58
N PRO A 102 18.81 0.12 -7.45
CA PRO A 102 20.22 -0.23 -7.44
C PRO A 102 20.46 -1.72 -7.72
N GLU A 103 19.61 -2.61 -7.18
CA GLU A 103 19.78 -4.05 -7.31
C GLU A 103 19.45 -4.56 -8.74
N LEU A 104 18.40 -4.02 -9.37
CA LEU A 104 18.05 -4.34 -10.75
C LEU A 104 19.08 -3.76 -11.74
N ARG A 105 19.60 -2.55 -11.49
CA ARG A 105 20.69 -1.97 -12.31
C ARG A 105 21.98 -2.78 -12.20
N LYS A 106 22.36 -3.22 -10.99
CA LYS A 106 23.53 -4.09 -10.77
C LYS A 106 23.44 -5.39 -11.58
N ARG A 107 22.23 -5.89 -11.81
CA ARG A 107 21.94 -7.09 -12.60
C ARG A 107 21.65 -6.81 -14.07
N ASN A 108 21.93 -5.59 -14.56
CA ASN A 108 21.76 -5.17 -15.95
C ASN A 108 20.33 -5.31 -16.49
N TYR A 109 19.30 -5.06 -15.67
CA TYR A 109 17.93 -4.96 -16.17
C TYR A 109 17.71 -3.66 -16.99
N PRO A 110 16.89 -3.68 -18.06
CA PRO A 110 16.65 -2.49 -18.87
C PRO A 110 15.91 -1.39 -18.09
N GLU A 111 16.43 -0.16 -18.16
CA GLU A 111 15.95 0.98 -17.37
C GLU A 111 14.45 1.30 -17.62
N LYS A 112 13.99 1.16 -18.87
CA LYS A 112 12.60 1.48 -19.27
C LYS A 112 11.58 0.62 -18.55
N ILE A 113 11.81 -0.69 -18.45
CA ILE A 113 10.88 -1.60 -17.76
C ILE A 113 11.06 -1.53 -16.25
N LEU A 114 12.28 -1.27 -15.77
CA LEU A 114 12.58 -1.09 -14.35
C LEU A 114 11.80 0.10 -13.79
N LEU A 115 11.94 1.29 -14.39
CA LEU A 115 11.23 2.50 -13.96
C LEU A 115 9.74 2.42 -14.25
N GLY A 116 9.35 1.90 -15.43
CA GLY A 116 7.95 1.77 -15.81
C GLY A 116 7.16 0.82 -14.91
N SER A 117 7.74 -0.32 -14.53
CA SER A 117 7.12 -1.27 -13.61
C SER A 117 6.97 -0.67 -12.21
N LEU A 118 8.00 0.01 -11.70
CA LEU A 118 7.98 0.65 -10.38
C LEU A 118 6.94 1.78 -10.32
N ALA A 119 6.92 2.67 -11.32
CA ALA A 119 5.97 3.77 -11.38
C ALA A 119 4.53 3.26 -11.53
N GLY A 120 4.32 2.23 -12.36
CA GLY A 120 3.03 1.59 -12.54
C GLY A 120 2.54 0.90 -11.27
N SER A 121 3.35 0.00 -10.69
CA SER A 121 2.97 -0.75 -9.48
C SER A 121 2.84 0.11 -8.24
N GLY A 122 3.52 1.26 -8.19
CA GLY A 122 3.33 2.26 -7.14
C GLY A 122 1.88 2.75 -6.99
N THR A 123 1.11 2.72 -8.07
CA THR A 123 -0.32 3.10 -8.06
C THR A 123 -1.22 2.08 -7.35
N LEU A 124 -0.73 0.87 -7.07
CA LEU A 124 -1.46 -0.13 -6.28
C LEU A 124 -1.74 0.35 -4.85
N GLY A 125 -0.94 1.30 -4.35
CA GLY A 125 -1.14 2.02 -3.08
C GLY A 125 -2.52 2.65 -2.92
N LEU A 126 -3.19 2.97 -4.02
CA LEU A 126 -4.52 3.61 -3.98
C LEU A 126 -5.63 2.59 -3.69
N LEU A 127 -5.45 1.33 -4.07
CA LEU A 127 -6.51 0.30 -4.09
C LEU A 127 -6.31 -0.80 -3.05
N ILE A 128 -5.07 -1.20 -2.77
CA ILE A 128 -4.80 -2.31 -1.86
C ILE A 128 -4.95 -1.83 -0.41
N PRO A 129 -5.87 -2.41 0.39
CA PRO A 129 -6.12 -1.98 1.76
C PRO A 129 -4.96 -2.30 2.71
N PRO A 130 -4.79 -1.51 3.80
CA PRO A 130 -5.41 -0.21 4.11
C PRO A 130 -4.99 0.90 3.15
N SER A 131 -5.96 1.59 2.54
CA SER A 131 -5.73 2.70 1.61
C SER A 131 -6.30 4.01 2.16
N ILE A 132 -5.45 5.04 2.21
CA ILE A 132 -5.83 6.40 2.63
C ILE A 132 -6.93 6.96 1.73
N ILE A 133 -6.88 6.67 0.44
CA ILE A 133 -7.85 7.18 -0.53
C ILE A 133 -9.20 6.51 -0.36
N LEU A 134 -9.24 5.20 -0.08
CA LEU A 134 -10.49 4.51 0.23
C LEU A 134 -11.13 5.04 1.52
N ILE A 135 -10.32 5.45 2.51
CA ILE A 135 -10.82 6.11 3.73
C ILE A 135 -11.45 7.47 3.38
N ILE A 136 -10.73 8.33 2.64
CA ILE A 136 -11.25 9.64 2.23
C ILE A 136 -12.52 9.49 1.39
N TYR A 137 -12.52 8.56 0.45
CA TYR A 137 -13.69 8.23 -0.37
C TYR A 137 -14.87 7.79 0.51
N GLY A 138 -14.66 6.83 1.41
CA GLY A 138 -15.71 6.33 2.31
C GLY A 138 -16.30 7.41 3.20
N VAL A 139 -15.47 8.29 3.76
CA VAL A 139 -15.96 9.44 4.53
C VAL A 139 -16.77 10.41 3.65
N THR A 140 -16.33 10.64 2.41
CA THR A 140 -17.00 11.56 1.47
C THR A 140 -18.37 11.04 1.03
N VAL A 141 -18.48 9.75 0.71
CA VAL A 141 -19.74 9.13 0.27
C VAL A 141 -20.56 8.54 1.43
N GLN A 142 -20.09 8.71 2.67
CA GLN A 142 -20.70 8.16 3.89
C GLN A 142 -20.87 6.63 3.87
N GLU A 143 -19.94 5.93 3.23
CA GLU A 143 -19.92 4.47 3.14
C GLU A 143 -18.99 3.85 4.18
N SER A 144 -19.27 2.59 4.50
CA SER A 144 -18.45 1.83 5.44
C SER A 144 -17.04 1.58 4.86
N ILE A 145 -16.01 2.04 5.56
CA ILE A 145 -14.61 1.81 5.20
C ILE A 145 -14.28 0.32 5.18
N ALA A 146 -14.80 -0.44 6.14
CA ALA A 146 -14.57 -1.89 6.17
C ALA A 146 -15.08 -2.55 4.89
N LYS A 147 -16.27 -2.16 4.40
CA LYS A 147 -16.81 -2.66 3.13
C LYS A 147 -15.95 -2.22 1.94
N LEU A 148 -15.51 -0.96 1.91
CA LEU A 148 -14.63 -0.46 0.85
C LEU A 148 -13.28 -1.17 0.82
N PHE A 149 -12.72 -1.50 1.98
CA PHE A 149 -11.49 -2.29 2.07
C PHE A 149 -11.70 -3.69 1.52
N ILE A 150 -12.80 -4.38 1.89
CA ILE A 150 -13.12 -5.70 1.33
C ILE A 150 -13.30 -5.61 -0.19
N ALA A 151 -14.04 -4.59 -0.67
CA ALA A 151 -14.26 -4.36 -2.09
C ALA A 151 -12.98 -4.01 -2.86
N GLY A 152 -11.99 -3.39 -2.21
CA GLY A 152 -10.71 -3.01 -2.80
C GLY A 152 -9.73 -4.17 -3.02
N ILE A 153 -9.88 -5.29 -2.31
CA ILE A 153 -8.97 -6.45 -2.44
C ILE A 153 -9.01 -7.01 -3.87
N LEU A 154 -10.20 -7.34 -4.36
CA LEU A 154 -10.37 -7.97 -5.67
C LEU A 154 -9.76 -7.12 -6.80
N PRO A 155 -10.10 -5.82 -6.96
CA PRO A 155 -9.49 -4.99 -7.99
C PRO A 155 -7.99 -4.76 -7.74
N GLY A 156 -7.54 -4.65 -6.49
CA GLY A 156 -6.11 -4.49 -6.18
C GLY A 156 -5.28 -5.69 -6.62
N ILE A 157 -5.72 -6.91 -6.28
CA ILE A 157 -5.07 -8.15 -6.71
C ILE A 157 -5.17 -8.31 -8.23
N MET A 158 -6.33 -8.01 -8.83
CA MET A 158 -6.52 -8.09 -10.27
C MET A 158 -5.52 -7.21 -11.03
N ILE A 159 -5.34 -5.95 -10.63
CA ILE A 159 -4.38 -5.04 -11.27
C ILE A 159 -2.94 -5.51 -11.03
N ALA A 160 -2.60 -5.99 -9.82
CA ALA A 160 -1.28 -6.54 -9.55
C ALA A 160 -0.97 -7.74 -10.47
N ILE A 161 -1.94 -8.63 -10.67
CA ILE A 161 -1.83 -9.76 -11.61
C ILE A 161 -1.66 -9.27 -13.05
N ILE A 162 -2.45 -8.29 -13.49
CA ILE A 162 -2.32 -7.69 -14.83
C ILE A 162 -0.92 -7.10 -15.03
N PHE A 163 -0.36 -6.40 -14.05
CA PHE A 163 1.01 -5.89 -14.12
C PHE A 163 2.05 -7.01 -14.19
N MET A 164 1.89 -8.09 -13.42
CA MET A 164 2.77 -9.25 -13.55
C MET A 164 2.66 -9.88 -14.95
N PHE A 165 1.45 -10.06 -15.49
CA PHE A 165 1.28 -10.56 -16.86
C PHE A 165 1.92 -9.67 -17.91
N TYR A 166 1.78 -8.34 -17.78
CA TYR A 166 2.44 -7.40 -18.66
C TYR A 166 3.96 -7.56 -18.63
N VAL A 167 4.57 -7.68 -17.44
CA VAL A 167 6.02 -7.91 -17.28
C VAL A 167 6.45 -9.23 -17.92
N ILE A 168 5.65 -10.30 -17.78
CA ILE A 168 5.90 -11.60 -18.42
C ILE A 168 5.91 -11.45 -19.95
N ILE A 169 4.84 -10.88 -20.52
CA ILE A 169 4.70 -10.71 -21.98
C ILE A 169 5.84 -9.86 -22.52
N TRP A 170 6.12 -8.72 -21.87
CA TRP A 170 7.19 -7.82 -22.27
C TRP A 170 8.56 -8.50 -22.22
N SER A 171 8.85 -9.27 -21.16
CA SER A 171 10.11 -9.99 -21.01
C SER A 171 10.28 -11.13 -22.01
N LEU A 172 9.20 -11.79 -22.43
CA LEU A 172 9.25 -12.86 -23.44
C LEU A 172 9.53 -12.30 -24.83
N ILE A 173 8.92 -11.17 -25.18
CA ILE A 173 9.17 -10.46 -26.45
C ILE A 173 10.60 -9.91 -26.49
N ASN A 174 11.09 -9.39 -25.36
CA ASN A 174 12.39 -8.72 -25.27
C ASN A 174 13.49 -9.61 -24.65
N LYS A 175 13.44 -10.91 -24.90
CA LYS A 175 14.35 -11.90 -24.27
C LYS A 175 15.85 -11.58 -24.45
N LYS A 176 16.23 -10.91 -25.55
CA LYS A 176 17.64 -10.57 -25.85
C LYS A 176 18.24 -9.53 -24.91
N ILE A 177 17.44 -8.62 -24.36
CA ILE A 177 17.91 -7.54 -23.46
C ILE A 177 17.70 -7.88 -21.98
N MET A 178 17.09 -9.02 -21.67
CA MET A 178 16.87 -9.46 -20.30
C MET A 178 18.08 -10.24 -19.78
N PRO A 179 18.47 -10.05 -18.52
CA PRO A 179 19.57 -10.80 -17.92
C PRO A 179 19.26 -12.30 -17.90
N GLN A 180 20.27 -13.10 -18.24
CA GLN A 180 20.17 -14.55 -18.38
C GLN A 180 20.53 -15.31 -17.08
N SER A 181 21.21 -14.66 -16.13
CA SER A 181 21.64 -15.31 -14.89
C SER A 181 20.57 -15.21 -13.81
N PHE A 182 19.94 -16.35 -13.53
CA PHE A 182 19.07 -16.52 -12.39
C PHE A 182 19.82 -17.37 -11.36
N GLU A 183 20.25 -16.75 -10.25
CA GLU A 183 20.66 -17.49 -9.06
C GLU A 183 19.58 -18.55 -8.72
N SER A 184 20.00 -19.80 -8.69
CA SER A 184 19.10 -20.90 -8.35
C SER A 184 19.05 -21.07 -6.84
N PHE A 185 17.95 -20.62 -6.22
CA PHE A 185 17.71 -20.89 -4.81
C PHE A 185 17.06 -22.27 -4.62
N THR A 186 17.59 -23.05 -3.68
CA THR A 186 16.96 -24.27 -3.18
C THR A 186 15.64 -23.94 -2.47
N LEU A 187 14.68 -24.88 -2.41
CA LEU A 187 13.39 -24.65 -1.73
C LEU A 187 13.57 -24.27 -0.25
N ILE A 188 14.60 -24.81 0.41
CA ILE A 188 14.93 -24.51 1.81
C ILE A 188 15.41 -23.06 1.97
N GLU A 189 16.25 -22.57 1.05
CA GLU A 189 16.71 -21.18 1.04
C GLU A 189 15.57 -20.20 0.75
N LYS A 190 14.66 -20.56 -0.17
CA LYS A 190 13.46 -19.76 -0.45
C LYS A 190 12.62 -19.59 0.80
N LEU A 191 12.32 -20.69 1.49
CA LEU A 191 11.49 -20.67 2.70
C LEU A 191 12.17 -19.90 3.83
N ASN A 192 13.49 -20.08 4.01
CA ASN A 192 14.25 -19.34 5.02
C ASN A 192 14.30 -17.84 4.76
N ARG A 193 14.45 -17.40 3.50
CA ARG A 193 14.39 -15.98 3.15
C ARG A 193 12.99 -15.39 3.30
N SER A 194 11.95 -16.17 2.98
CA SER A 194 10.57 -15.72 3.17
C SER A 194 10.15 -15.53 4.63
N LYS A 195 10.84 -16.17 5.59
CA LYS A 195 10.62 -15.88 7.01
C LYS A 195 10.85 -14.40 7.36
N LYS A 196 11.68 -13.69 6.59
CA LYS A 196 11.88 -12.24 6.74
C LYS A 196 10.65 -11.40 6.39
N LEU A 197 9.73 -11.95 5.59
CA LEU A 197 8.44 -11.32 5.25
C LEU A 197 7.37 -11.53 6.33
N LEU A 198 7.55 -12.57 7.15
CA LEU A 198 6.54 -12.99 8.13
C LEU A 198 6.10 -11.86 9.06
N PRO A 199 6.99 -11.01 9.63
CA PRO A 199 6.56 -9.94 10.51
C PRO A 199 5.61 -8.94 9.82
N VAL A 200 5.88 -8.63 8.55
CA VAL A 200 5.06 -7.71 7.74
C VAL A 200 3.71 -8.32 7.43
N ILE A 201 3.72 -9.55 6.93
CA ILE A 201 2.50 -10.27 6.57
C ILE A 201 1.61 -10.44 7.81
N THR A 202 2.19 -10.80 8.96
CA THR A 202 1.47 -10.90 10.22
C THR A 202 0.85 -9.56 10.62
N LEU A 203 1.57 -8.43 10.47
CA LEU A 203 1.02 -7.12 10.77
C LEU A 203 -0.16 -6.77 9.85
N ILE A 204 0.00 -6.96 8.54
CA ILE A 204 -1.07 -6.72 7.55
C ILE A 204 -2.29 -7.58 7.87
N LEU A 205 -2.09 -8.88 8.11
CA LEU A 205 -3.17 -9.81 8.46
C LEU A 205 -3.81 -9.48 9.79
N ALA A 206 -3.07 -9.00 10.79
CA ALA A 206 -3.63 -8.56 12.06
C ALA A 206 -4.52 -7.33 11.88
N VAL A 207 -4.05 -6.32 11.13
CA VAL A 207 -4.82 -5.10 10.85
C VAL A 207 -6.07 -5.43 10.02
N ILE A 208 -5.91 -6.06 8.85
CA ILE A 208 -7.03 -6.40 7.96
C ILE A 208 -7.98 -7.40 8.63
N GLY A 209 -7.43 -8.42 9.29
CA GLY A 209 -8.20 -9.43 10.01
C GLY A 209 -9.05 -8.82 11.11
N SER A 210 -8.52 -7.86 11.88
CA SER A 210 -9.28 -7.16 12.92
C SER A 210 -10.45 -6.35 12.36
N ILE A 211 -10.29 -5.73 11.19
CA ILE A 211 -11.35 -4.99 10.50
C ILE A 211 -12.42 -5.95 9.98
N TYR A 212 -12.01 -7.09 9.40
CA TYR A 212 -12.93 -8.00 8.70
C TYR A 212 -13.72 -8.89 9.64
N THR A 213 -13.12 -9.28 10.76
CA THR A 213 -13.81 -9.99 11.83
C THR A 213 -14.76 -9.07 12.61
N GLY A 214 -14.73 -7.76 12.36
CA GLY A 214 -15.50 -6.76 13.09
C GLY A 214 -15.04 -6.55 14.52
N ILE A 215 -13.87 -7.10 14.90
CA ILE A 215 -13.27 -6.94 16.23
C ILE A 215 -12.83 -5.48 16.46
N ALA A 216 -12.37 -4.82 15.40
CA ALA A 216 -11.87 -3.44 15.46
C ALA A 216 -12.42 -2.59 14.32
N THR A 217 -12.72 -1.34 14.62
CA THR A 217 -12.96 -0.29 13.62
C THR A 217 -11.66 0.07 12.89
N ALA A 218 -11.75 0.80 11.78
CA ALA A 218 -10.58 1.24 11.03
C ALA A 218 -9.58 2.04 11.90
N THR A 219 -10.07 2.86 12.82
CA THR A 219 -9.24 3.67 13.73
C THR A 219 -8.54 2.81 14.80
N GLU A 220 -9.24 1.81 15.35
CA GLU A 220 -8.67 0.87 16.31
C GLU A 220 -7.64 -0.04 15.64
N ALA A 221 -7.93 -0.53 14.45
CA ALA A 221 -7.00 -1.32 13.64
C ALA A 221 -5.75 -0.50 13.27
N ALA A 222 -5.90 0.79 12.95
CA ALA A 222 -4.76 1.67 12.70
C ALA A 222 -3.89 1.86 13.96
N SER A 223 -4.51 2.03 15.13
CA SER A 223 -3.80 2.12 16.41
C SER A 223 -3.02 0.83 16.72
N LEU A 224 -3.64 -0.33 16.52
CA LEU A 224 -2.98 -1.64 16.63
C LEU A 224 -1.83 -1.78 15.64
N GLY A 225 -2.02 -1.28 14.42
CA GLY A 225 -0.99 -1.23 13.37
C GLY A 225 0.22 -0.41 13.79
N VAL A 226 0.02 0.78 14.37
CA VAL A 226 1.11 1.62 14.90
C VAL A 226 1.86 0.90 16.01
N ILE A 227 1.16 0.34 17.00
CA ILE A 227 1.79 -0.41 18.10
C ILE A 227 2.59 -1.60 17.54
N GLY A 228 1.99 -2.37 16.63
CA GLY A 228 2.65 -3.48 15.96
C GLY A 228 3.90 -3.03 15.19
N SER A 229 3.83 -1.92 14.47
CA SER A 229 4.98 -1.37 13.74
C SER A 229 6.13 -0.92 14.65
N LEU A 230 5.82 -0.38 15.83
CA LEU A 230 6.83 -0.01 16.83
C LEU A 230 7.51 -1.25 17.41
N ILE A 231 6.72 -2.30 17.71
CA ILE A 231 7.25 -3.58 18.17
C ILE A 231 8.17 -4.19 17.10
N LEU A 232 7.73 -4.22 15.84
CA LEU A 232 8.56 -4.71 14.74
C LEU A 232 9.83 -3.89 14.55
N SER A 233 9.72 -2.56 14.63
CA SER A 233 10.87 -1.66 14.54
C SER A 233 11.88 -1.90 15.66
N TYR A 234 11.43 -2.25 16.87
CA TYR A 234 12.30 -2.56 17.99
C TYR A 234 13.09 -3.86 17.74
N PHE A 235 12.44 -4.89 17.23
CA PHE A 235 13.08 -6.19 16.95
C PHE A 235 13.93 -6.20 15.67
N GLN A 236 13.73 -5.25 14.75
CA GLN A 236 14.43 -5.19 13.46
C GLN A 236 15.60 -4.18 13.42
N LYS A 237 16.16 -3.79 14.58
CA LYS A 237 17.38 -2.95 14.66
C LYS A 237 18.53 -3.50 13.82
#